data_AF-A0A367KQG4-F1
#
_entry.id   AF-A0A367KQG4-F1
#
_cell.length_a   1.000
_cell.length_b   1.000
_cell.length_c   1.000
_cell.angle_alpha   90.00
_cell.angle_beta   90.00
_cell.angle_gamma   90.00
#
_symmetry.space_group_name_H-M   'P 1'
#
loop_
_entity.id
_entity.type
_entity.pdbx_description
1 polymer ?
#
loop_
_entity_poly.entity_id
_entity_poly.type
_entity_poly.pdbx_seq_one_letter_code
_entity_poly.pdbx_strand_id
1 'polypeptide(L)' 'MSHCHHEHCDHNHDDLPESGEQFLLYSKIDLDNVRCLNEAEPNSSKKVIRPWNERMEDSK' A
#
# COMPACT_ATOMS: atom_id res chain seq x y z
N MET A 1 30.63 24.57 29.85
CA MET A 1 29.29 24.53 29.23
C MET A 1 29.33 23.39 28.22
N SER A 2 28.89 22.21 28.65
CA SER A 2 28.97 20.97 27.86
C SER A 2 27.63 20.78 27.16
N HIS A 3 27.61 20.85 25.83
CA HIS A 3 26.42 20.56 25.03
C HIS A 3 26.33 19.05 24.80
N CYS A 4 25.48 18.38 25.57
CA CYS A 4 25.11 16.98 25.33
C CYS A 4 23.87 16.95 24.42
N HIS A 5 24.08 16.77 23.11
CA HIS A 5 23.03 16.45 22.13
C HIS A 5 22.93 14.94 21.95
N HIS A 6 22.32 14.24 22.89
CA HIS A 6 22.07 12.81 22.75
C HIS A 6 20.75 12.42 23.40
N GLU A 7 19.68 13.15 23.07
CA GLU A 7 18.34 12.58 23.19
C GLU A 7 18.11 11.74 21.94
N HIS A 8 18.57 10.48 22.01
CA HIS A 8 18.04 9.44 21.15
C HIS A 8 16.55 9.30 21.52
N CYS A 9 15.69 9.92 20.72
CA CYS A 9 14.29 9.56 20.69
C CYS A 9 14.22 8.06 20.45
N ASP A 10 13.76 7.34 21.47
CA ASP A 10 13.46 5.93 21.45
C ASP A 10 12.26 5.72 20.51
N HIS A 11 12.53 5.77 19.21
CA HIS A 11 11.59 5.35 18.20
C HIS A 11 11.59 3.83 18.20
N ASN A 12 10.91 3.27 19.20
CA ASN A 12 10.61 1.85 19.24
C ASN A 12 9.64 1.57 18.09
N HIS A 13 10.20 1.33 16.90
CA HIS A 13 9.53 0.66 15.81
C HIS A 13 9.45 -0.80 16.23
N ASP A 14 8.57 -1.09 17.19
CA ASP A 14 8.09 -2.45 17.35
C ASP A 14 7.38 -2.75 16.02
N ASP A 15 8.13 -3.36 15.10
CA ASP A 15 7.62 -3.93 13.87
C ASP A 15 6.60 -4.98 14.30
N LEU A 16 5.36 -4.54 14.51
CA LEU A 16 4.26 -5.42 14.81
C LEU A 16 4.25 -6.47 13.71
N PRO A 17 4.18 -7.78 14.05
CA PRO A 17 3.99 -8.82 13.05
C PRO A 17 2.82 -8.39 12.16
N GLU A 18 3.01 -8.46 10.83
CA GLU A 18 2.01 -8.08 9.82
C GLU A 18 1.77 -6.56 9.65
N SER A 19 2.59 -5.67 10.22
CA SER A 19 2.44 -4.21 10.06
C SER A 19 2.27 -3.80 8.58
N GLY A 20 3.04 -4.39 7.66
CA GLY A 20 2.91 -4.15 6.22
C GLY A 20 1.56 -4.60 5.61
N GLU A 21 0.94 -5.65 6.15
CA GLU A 21 -0.37 -6.15 5.69
C GLU A 21 -1.52 -5.30 6.25
N GLN A 22 -1.37 -4.76 7.46
CA GLN A 22 -2.34 -3.88 8.12
C GLN A 22 -2.61 -2.58 7.32
N PHE A 23 -1.67 -2.17 6.46
CA PHE A 23 -1.79 -0.96 5.62
C PHE A 23 -2.24 -1.24 4.18
N LEU A 24 -2.63 -2.48 3.85
CA LEU A 24 -3.14 -2.80 2.52
C LEU A 24 -4.57 -2.27 2.34
N LEU A 25 -4.67 -1.00 1.92
CA LEU A 25 -5.92 -0.35 1.50
C LEU A 25 -6.66 -1.12 0.41
N TYR A 26 -5.94 -1.99 -0.32
CA TYR A 26 -6.50 -2.89 -1.31
C TYR A 26 -7.74 -3.65 -0.78
N SER A 27 -7.67 -4.17 0.45
CA SER A 27 -8.79 -4.89 1.09
C SER A 27 -10.04 -4.04 1.37
N LYS A 28 -9.92 -2.71 1.27
CA LYS A 28 -10.99 -1.74 1.55
C LYS A 28 -11.61 -1.16 0.28
N ILE A 29 -11.12 -1.53 -0.90
CA ILE A 29 -11.63 -1.05 -2.18
C ILE A 29 -12.83 -1.91 -2.59
N ASP A 30 -13.97 -1.28 -2.87
CA ASP A 30 -15.09 -1.91 -3.56
C ASP A 30 -14.77 -2.01 -5.06
N LEU A 31 -14.15 -3.13 -5.45
CA LEU A 31 -13.74 -3.40 -6.84
C LEU A 31 -14.94 -3.56 -7.78
N ASP A 32 -16.13 -3.89 -7.26
CA ASP A 32 -17.31 -4.08 -8.09
C ASP A 32 -17.84 -2.75 -8.63
N ASN A 33 -17.69 -1.68 -7.85
CA ASN A 33 -18.15 -0.34 -8.17
C ASN A 33 -17.06 0.61 -8.69
N VAL A 34 -15.89 0.10 -9.07
CA VAL A 34 -14.84 0.89 -9.74
C VAL A 34 -15.33 1.40 -11.09
N ARG A 35 -15.17 2.70 -11.32
CA ARG A 35 -15.47 3.36 -12.60
C ARG A 35 -14.23 4.05 -13.13
N CYS A 36 -13.87 3.73 -14.37
CA CYS A 36 -12.76 4.36 -15.08
C CYS A 36 -13.28 5.18 -16.25
N LEU A 37 -12.80 6.42 -16.36
CA LEU A 37 -13.12 7.29 -17.49
C LEU A 37 -12.17 6.97 -18.64
N ASN A 38 -12.69 6.94 -19.87
CA ASN A 38 -11.95 6.56 -21.07
C ASN A 38 -11.31 5.16 -20.97
N GLU A 39 -12.01 4.19 -20.38
CA GLU A 39 -11.54 2.81 -20.42
C GLU A 39 -11.48 2.31 -21.88
N ALA A 40 -10.36 1.68 -22.25
CA ALA A 40 -10.16 1.16 -23.60
C ALA A 40 -11.07 -0.05 -23.87
N GLU A 41 -11.25 -0.89 -22.85
CA GLU A 41 -12.09 -2.09 -22.88
C GLU A 41 -12.94 -2.17 -21.62
N PRO A 42 -14.18 -2.72 -21.68
CA PRO A 42 -15.04 -2.87 -20.51
C PRO A 42 -14.36 -3.65 -19.39
N ASN A 43 -14.44 -3.13 -18.15
CA ASN A 43 -13.88 -3.74 -16.94
C ASN A 43 -12.34 -3.87 -16.92
N SER A 44 -11.62 -3.26 -17.87
CA SER A 44 -10.14 -3.30 -17.90
C SER A 44 -9.51 -2.69 -16.64
N SER A 45 -10.14 -1.66 -16.08
CA SER A 45 -9.70 -0.99 -14.86
C SER A 45 -9.64 -1.90 -13.62
N LYS A 46 -10.58 -2.86 -13.50
CA LYS A 46 -10.61 -3.84 -12.41
C LYS A 46 -9.39 -4.75 -12.41
N LYS A 47 -8.81 -5.01 -13.60
CA LYS A 47 -7.62 -5.86 -13.76
C LYS A 47 -6.31 -5.14 -13.41
N VAL A 48 -6.33 -3.81 -13.32
CA VAL A 48 -5.15 -2.99 -13.02
C VAL A 48 -4.95 -2.82 -11.51
N ILE A 49 -6.03 -2.80 -10.73
CA ILE A 49 -5.97 -2.63 -9.27
C ILE A 49 -5.58 -3.98 -8.64
N ARG A 50 -4.36 -4.07 -8.10
CA ARG A 50 -3.78 -5.30 -7.53
C ARG A 50 -3.15 -5.10 -6.14
N PRO A 51 -3.08 -6.17 -5.31
CA PRO A 51 -2.27 -6.20 -4.10
C PRO A 51 -0.81 -5.80 -4.39
N TRP A 52 -0.12 -5.24 -3.39
CA TRP A 52 1.26 -4.76 -3.57
C TRP A 52 2.19 -5.81 -4.18
N ASN A 53 2.12 -7.05 -3.69
CA ASN A 53 2.94 -8.18 -4.12
C ASN A 53 2.75 -8.57 -5.60
N GLU A 54 1.61 -8.22 -6.21
CA GLU A 54 1.26 -8.60 -7.59
C GLU A 54 1.44 -7.43 -8.59
N ARG A 55 1.84 -6.24 -8.12
CA ARG A 55 1.94 -5.05 -8.99
C ARG A 55 3.04 -5.13 -10.04
N MET A 56 4.07 -5.94 -9.80
CA MET A 56 5.20 -6.14 -10.71
C MET A 56 5.01 -7.36 -11.63
N GLU A 57 3.88 -8.05 -11.54
CA GLU A 57 3.58 -9.16 -12.43
C GLU A 57 3.11 -8.64 -13.80
N ASP A 58 3.84 -9.01 -14.84
CA ASP A 58 3.57 -8.64 -16.24
C ASP A 58 2.78 -9.70 -17.02
N SER A 59 2.29 -10.75 -16.35
CA SER A 59 1.41 -11.74 -16.98
C SER A 59 0.11 -11.07 -17.42
N LYS A 60 -0.16 -11.12 -18.73
CA LYS A 60 -1.35 -10.56 -19.37
C LYS A 60 -2.57 -11.47 -19.26
#